data_AF-A0A087T0P3-F1
#
_entry.id   AF-A0A087T0P3-F1
#
_cell.length_a   1.000
_cell.length_b   1.000
_cell.length_c   1.000
_cell.angle_alpha   90.00
_cell.angle_beta   90.00
_cell.angle_gamma   90.00
#
_symmetry.space_group_name_H-M   'P 1'
#
loop_
_entity.id
_entity.type
_entity.pdbx_description
1 polymer ?
#
loop_
_entity_poly.entity_id
_entity_poly.type
_entity_poly.pdbx_seq_one_letter_code
_entity_poly.pdbx_strand_id
1 'polypeptide(L)' 'MQTLVKVANQHKVAVVLTNQMTTKIDGDESSHLVPALGESWGHACAIRLILSWTDKKRMAYLLKSPSMAEAKAQYTI' A
#
# COMPACT_ATOMS: atom_id res chain seq x y z
N MET A 1 8.13 1.46 -12.55
CA MET A 1 7.82 2.67 -11.74
C MET A 1 8.37 3.96 -12.33
N GLN A 2 9.65 4.01 -12.75
CA GLN A 2 10.26 5.25 -13.25
C GLN A 2 9.48 5.90 -14.41
N THR A 3 8.90 5.10 -15.30
CA THR A 3 8.02 5.60 -16.38
C THR A 3 6.79 6.34 -15.85
N LEU A 4 6.15 5.82 -14.78
CA LEU A 4 4.97 6.46 -14.19
C LEU A 4 5.31 7.77 -13.48
N VAL A 5 6.47 7.82 -12.81
CA VAL A 5 6.99 9.06 -12.20
C VAL A 5 7.25 10.11 -13.29
N LYS A 6 7.81 9.70 -14.43
CA LYS A 6 8.01 10.59 -15.58
C LYS A 6 6.68 11.16 -16.08
N VAL A 7 5.67 10.31 -16.30
CA VAL A 7 4.34 10.75 -16.75
C VAL A 7 3.70 11.72 -15.75
N ALA A 8 3.75 11.40 -14.45
CA ALA A 8 3.22 12.25 -13.38
C ALA A 8 3.85 13.66 -13.41
N ASN A 9 5.17 13.72 -13.53
CA ASN A 9 5.91 14.99 -13.54
C ASN A 9 5.70 15.80 -14.83
N GLN A 10 5.59 15.12 -15.97
CA GLN A 10 5.36 15.74 -17.28
C GLN A 10 3.95 16.33 -17.39
N HIS A 11 2.93 15.60 -16.95
CA HIS A 11 1.53 15.99 -17.12
C HIS A 11 0.91 16.60 -15.86
N LYS A 12 1.69 16.73 -14.77
CA LYS A 12 1.23 17.23 -13.46
C LYS A 12 0.02 16.47 -12.92
N VAL A 13 0.03 15.15 -13.07
CA VAL A 13 -1.06 14.27 -12.64
C VAL A 13 -0.66 13.45 -11.40
N ALA A 14 -1.65 13.15 -10.57
CA ALA A 14 -1.50 12.17 -9.49
C ALA A 14 -1.54 10.75 -10.06
N VAL A 15 -0.63 9.89 -9.61
CA VAL A 15 -0.62 8.46 -9.96
C VAL A 15 -0.91 7.66 -8.70
N VAL A 16 -1.98 6.88 -8.75
CA VAL A 16 -2.35 5.94 -7.69
C VAL A 16 -2.17 4.53 -8.21
N LEU A 17 -1.49 3.70 -7.43
CA LEU A 17 -1.31 2.29 -7.74
C LEU A 17 -2.00 1.45 -6.68
N THR A 18 -2.67 0.40 -7.14
CA THR A 18 -3.28 -0.61 -6.28
C THR A 18 -2.46 -1.89 -6.36
N ASN A 19 -2.24 -2.51 -5.21
CA ASN A 19 -1.62 -3.83 -5.12
C ASN A 19 -2.49 -4.73 -4.24
N GLN A 20 -2.52 -6.02 -4.55
CA GLN A 20 -3.25 -7.01 -3.76
C GLN A 20 -2.36 -7.56 -2.65
N MET A 21 -2.98 -7.94 -1.53
CA MET A 21 -2.31 -8.72 -0.48
C MET A 21 -2.49 -10.21 -0.79
N THR A 22 -1.42 -10.98 -0.65
CA THR A 22 -1.38 -12.43 -0.76
C THR A 22 -0.96 -13.04 0.57
N THR A 23 -1.20 -14.34 0.76
CA THR A 23 -0.73 -15.06 1.94
C THR A 23 0.59 -15.74 1.62
N LYS A 24 1.63 -15.40 2.37
CA LYS A 24 2.87 -16.18 2.41
C LYS A 24 2.70 -17.29 3.45
N ILE A 25 3.01 -18.51 3.04
CA ILE A 25 3.00 -19.69 3.92
C ILE A 25 4.45 -20.02 4.20
N ASP A 26 4.84 -19.99 5.46
CA ASP A 26 6.17 -20.38 5.90
C ASP A 26 6.18 -21.87 6.31
N GLY A 27 7.36 -22.48 6.35
CA GLY A 27 7.51 -23.93 6.57
C GLY A 27 7.20 -24.40 7.99
N ASP A 28 6.90 -23.48 8.90
CA ASP A 28 6.62 -23.68 10.33
C ASP A 28 5.13 -23.56 10.67
N GLU A 29 4.24 -23.82 9.70
CA GLU A 29 2.78 -23.64 9.80
C GLU A 29 2.32 -22.19 10.02
N SER A 30 3.25 -21.22 10.00
CA SER A 30 2.87 -19.81 10.07
C SER A 30 2.46 -19.28 8.69
N SER A 31 1.46 -18.40 8.69
CA SER A 31 1.06 -17.70 7.47
C SER A 31 0.85 -16.23 7.78
N HIS A 32 1.30 -15.37 6.87
CA HIS A 32 1.18 -13.94 7.03
C HIS A 32 0.85 -13.24 5.72
N LEU A 33 0.14 -12.11 5.83
CA LEU A 33 -0.23 -11.30 4.68
C LEU A 33 0.98 -10.52 4.18
N VAL A 34 1.27 -10.65 2.89
CA VAL A 34 2.34 -9.93 2.20
C VAL A 34 1.79 -9.23 0.96
N PRO A 35 2.38 -8.10 0.52
CA PRO A 35 2.04 -7.51 -0.77
C PRO A 35 2.45 -8.45 -1.93
N ALA A 36 1.58 -8.64 -2.92
CA ALA A 36 1.81 -9.60 -4.03
C ALA A 36 3.08 -9.32 -4.84
N LEU A 37 3.43 -8.04 -4.99
CA LEU A 37 4.60 -7.57 -5.75
C LEU A 37 5.90 -7.52 -4.92
N GLY A 38 5.87 -7.98 -3.68
CA GLY A 38 7.02 -8.03 -2.78
C GLY A 38 7.46 -6.68 -2.21
N GLU A 39 8.45 -6.72 -1.32
CA GLU A 39 8.92 -5.54 -0.57
C GLU A 39 9.61 -4.51 -1.47
N SER A 40 10.33 -4.96 -2.50
CA SER A 40 11.03 -4.10 -3.46
C SER A 40 10.07 -3.16 -4.20
N TRP A 41 8.84 -3.58 -4.47
CA TRP A 41 7.81 -2.73 -5.07
C TRP A 41 7.41 -1.57 -4.14
N GLY A 42 7.45 -1.78 -2.83
CA GLY A 42 7.18 -0.74 -1.84
C GLY A 42 8.10 0.46 -1.99
N HIS A 43 9.38 0.28 -2.37
CA HIS A 43 10.33 1.40 -2.49
C HIS A 43 9.96 2.38 -3.61
N ALA A 44 9.11 1.93 -4.52
CA ALA A 44 8.75 2.67 -5.72
C ALA A 44 7.73 3.79 -5.43
N CYS A 45 6.98 3.72 -4.32
CA CYS A 45 5.94 4.68 -3.95
C CYS A 45 6.33 5.56 -2.75
N ALA A 46 5.99 6.84 -2.81
CA ALA A 46 6.23 7.82 -1.75
C ALA A 46 5.23 7.68 -0.60
N ILE A 47 3.98 7.35 -0.92
CA ILE A 47 2.88 7.19 0.04
C ILE A 47 2.38 5.75 -0.02
N ARG A 48 2.18 5.12 1.14
CA ARG A 48 1.65 3.76 1.27
C ARG A 48 0.42 3.73 2.17
N LEU A 49 -0.69 3.27 1.61
CA LEU A 49 -1.94 3.02 2.33
C LEU A 49 -2.25 1.52 2.30
N ILE A 50 -2.51 0.93 3.47
CA ILE A 50 -3.14 -0.39 3.57
C ILE A 50 -4.61 -0.19 3.90
N LEU A 51 -5.47 -0.79 3.08
CA LEU A 51 -6.89 -0.88 3.35
C LEU A 51 -7.17 -2.25 3.94
N SER A 52 -7.86 -2.30 5.06
CA SER A 52 -8.29 -3.55 5.69
C SER A 52 -9.76 -3.49 6.03
N TRP A 53 -10.35 -4.67 6.15
CA TRP A 53 -11.72 -4.84 6.56
C TRP A 53 -11.77 -5.89 7.67
N THR A 54 -12.06 -5.43 8.89
CA THR A 54 -12.11 -6.27 10.09
C THR A 54 -13.31 -5.84 10.92
N ASP A 55 -14.05 -6.79 11.49
CA ASP A 55 -15.20 -6.53 12.36
C ASP A 55 -16.25 -5.57 11.76
N LYS A 56 -16.52 -5.72 10.45
CA LYS A 56 -17.42 -4.85 9.66
C LYS A 56 -16.95 -3.39 9.54
N LYS A 57 -15.76 -3.04 10.05
CA LYS A 57 -15.16 -1.70 9.95
C LYS A 57 -14.09 -1.70 8.87
N ARG A 58 -14.12 -0.67 8.03
CA ARG A 58 -13.09 -0.44 7.01
C ARG A 58 -12.08 0.55 7.55
N MET A 59 -10.82 0.15 7.56
CA MET A 59 -9.72 0.93 8.12
C MET A 59 -8.68 1.18 7.05
N ALA A 60 -8.23 2.43 6.95
CA ALA A 60 -7.10 2.84 6.15
C ALA A 60 -5.92 3.14 7.07
N TYR A 61 -4.77 2.54 6.78
CA TYR A 61 -3.52 2.72 7.51
C TYR A 61 -2.50 3.40 6.61
N LEU A 62 -2.04 4.58 7.01
CA LEU A 62 -0.93 5.27 6.39
C LEU A 62 0.37 4.74 7.00
N LEU A 63 1.09 3.92 6.23
CA LEU A 63 2.33 3.29 6.68
C LEU A 63 3.60 4.04 6.30
N LYS A 64 3.54 4.85 5.24
CA LYS A 64 4.68 5.63 4.78
C LYS A 64 4.20 6.90 4.13
N SER A 65 4.77 8.02 4.52
CA SER A 65 4.65 9.31 3.85
C SER A 65 5.88 10.16 4.14
N PRO A 66 6.39 10.96 3.17
CA PRO A 66 7.47 11.91 3.44
C PRO A 66 7.03 13.11 4.28
N SER A 67 5.71 13.39 4.38
CA SER A 67 5.18 14.60 5.01
C SER A 67 4.28 14.34 6.22
N MET A 68 3.92 13.08 6.47
CA MET A 68 2.95 12.70 7.51
C MET A 68 3.48 11.52 8.31
N ALA A 69 3.23 11.52 9.62
CA ALA A 69 3.47 10.37 10.47
C ALA A 69 2.51 9.22 10.14
N GLU A 70 2.84 8.02 10.61
CA GLU A 70 1.94 6.88 10.53
C GLU A 70 0.61 7.19 11.21
N ALA A 71 -0.49 6.83 10.56
CA ALA A 71 -1.83 7.17 11.01
C ALA A 71 -2.85 6.11 10.57
N LYS A 72 -4.01 6.10 11.22
CA LYS A 72 -5.14 5.24 10.84
C LYS A 72 -6.45 6.02 10.85
N ALA A 73 -7.33 5.71 9.91
CA ALA A 73 -8.66 6.31 9.82
C ALA A 73 -9.70 5.26 9.40
N GLN A 74 -10.91 5.37 9.93
CA GLN A 74 -12.06 4.59 9.47
C GLN A 74 -12.69 5.26 8.25
N TYR A 75 -13.19 4.49 7.29
CA TYR A 75 -13.89 5.03 6.12
C TYR A 75 -15.17 4.25 5.77
N THR A 76 -16.03 4.86 4.96
CA THR A 76 -17.24 4.27 4.37
C THR A 76 -17.23 4.45 2.85
N ILE A 77 -18.08 3.71 2.13
CA ILE A 77 -18.24 3.81 0.67
C ILE A 77 -19.64 4.36 0.41
#